data_AF-A0A7V1I238-F1
#
_entry.id   AF-A0A7V1I238-F1
#
_cell.length_a   1.000
_cell.length_b   1.000
_cell.length_c   1.000
_cell.angle_alpha   90.00
_cell.angle_beta   90.00
_cell.angle_gamma   90.00
#
_symmetry.space_group_name_H-M   'P 1'
#
loop_
_entity.id
_entity.type
_entity.pdbx_description
1 polymer ?
#
loop_
_entity_poly.entity_id
_entity_poly.type
_entity_poly.pdbx_seq_one_letter_code
_entity_poly.pdbx_strand_id
1 'polypeptide(L)'
;MTANAIHQFTPFAKSGDAVYDYTAELRQIFLSWGKRSNIYVLDPDFHGEKAVAHYRKYRPAKGDILVYHFGIGSRLTDFILSQNETKKVLVY
;
A
#
# COMPACT_ATOMS: atom_id res chain seq x y z
N MET A 1 1.41 -21.17 -2.85
CA MET A 1 2.41 -20.12 -3.15
C MET A 1 2.29 -19.03 -2.09
N THR A 2 3.33 -18.84 -1.30
CA THR A 2 3.45 -17.72 -0.36
C THR A 2 3.82 -16.46 -1.13
N ALA A 3 3.16 -15.33 -0.87
CA ALA A 3 3.50 -14.07 -1.50
C ALA A 3 4.90 -13.62 -1.07
N ASN A 4 5.72 -13.09 -2.01
CA ASN A 4 7.04 -12.55 -1.71
C ASN A 4 6.98 -11.04 -1.34
N ALA A 5 5.86 -10.38 -1.60
CA ALA A 5 5.62 -9.00 -1.17
C ALA A 5 4.18 -8.77 -0.72
N ILE A 6 4.03 -7.88 0.26
CA ILE A 6 2.75 -7.34 0.73
C ILE A 6 2.89 -5.82 0.71
N HIS A 7 2.26 -5.18 -0.27
CA HIS A 7 2.29 -3.74 -0.47
C HIS A 7 1.00 -3.10 0.01
N GLN A 8 1.09 -1.87 0.48
CA GLN A 8 -0.04 -1.16 1.06
C GLN A 8 -0.36 0.09 0.25
N PHE A 9 -1.65 0.41 0.14
CA PHE A 9 -2.15 1.57 -0.58
C PHE A 9 -3.11 2.36 0.30
N THR A 10 -2.92 3.67 0.37
CA THR A 10 -3.77 4.61 1.11
C THR A 10 -3.82 5.95 0.36
N PRO A 11 -4.86 6.79 0.49
CA PRO A 11 -4.94 8.04 -0.26
C PRO A 11 -3.77 9.01 0.00
N PHE A 12 -3.34 9.17 1.24
CA PHE A 12 -2.26 10.08 1.62
C PHE A 12 -1.40 9.48 2.74
N ALA A 13 -0.21 10.05 2.95
CA ALA A 13 0.69 9.68 4.03
C ALA A 13 1.03 10.92 4.85
N LYS A 14 0.59 10.92 6.11
CA LYS A 14 0.82 12.01 7.04
C LYS A 14 0.94 11.45 8.43
N SER A 15 2.10 11.63 9.06
CA SER A 15 2.30 11.29 10.47
C SER A 15 1.20 11.89 11.36
N GLY A 16 0.64 11.07 12.25
CA GLY A 16 -0.48 11.45 13.13
C GLY A 16 -1.86 11.29 12.50
N ASP A 17 -1.94 10.85 11.24
CA ASP A 17 -3.18 10.33 10.66
C ASP A 17 -3.34 8.85 11.04
N ALA A 18 -4.52 8.49 11.56
CA ALA A 18 -4.78 7.14 12.06
C ALA A 18 -4.62 6.05 10.99
N VAL A 19 -5.01 6.32 9.74
CA VAL A 19 -4.88 5.34 8.65
C VAL A 19 -3.41 5.17 8.28
N TYR A 20 -2.67 6.27 8.15
CA TYR A 20 -1.26 6.20 7.82
C TYR A 20 -0.42 5.57 8.94
N ASP A 21 -0.64 5.94 10.20
CA ASP A 21 0.09 5.39 11.34
C ASP A 21 -0.10 3.86 11.44
N TYR A 22 -1.33 3.39 11.27
CA TYR A 22 -1.63 1.95 11.21
C TYR A 22 -0.99 1.27 9.99
N THR A 23 -1.01 1.93 8.83
CA THR A 23 -0.34 1.46 7.61
C THR A 23 1.17 1.33 7.83
N ALA A 24 1.79 2.29 8.51
CA ALA A 24 3.21 2.29 8.83
C ALA A 24 3.57 1.15 9.80
N GLU A 25 2.74 0.88 10.81
CA GLU A 25 2.92 -0.23 11.74
C GLU A 25 2.79 -1.59 11.04
N LEU A 26 1.74 -1.78 10.23
CA LEU A 26 1.57 -2.99 9.43
C LEU A 26 2.75 -3.25 8.50
N ARG A 27 3.36 -2.19 7.95
CA ARG A 27 4.55 -2.33 7.11
C ARG A 27 5.69 -2.99 7.90
N GLN A 28 5.92 -2.59 9.15
CA GLN A 28 6.95 -3.20 9.98
C GLN A 28 6.64 -4.67 10.29
N ILE A 29 5.38 -5.00 10.50
CA ILE A 29 4.92 -6.39 10.68
C ILE A 29 5.18 -7.22 9.42
N PHE A 30 4.85 -6.72 8.24
CA PHE A 30 5.09 -7.45 6.99
C PHE A 30 6.60 -7.65 6.72
N LEU A 31 7.41 -6.64 7.05
CA LEU A 31 8.88 -6.76 6.97
C LEU A 31 9.41 -7.81 7.94
N SER A 32 8.90 -7.88 9.18
CA SER A 32 9.34 -8.88 10.18
C SER A 32 8.98 -10.31 9.77
N TRP A 33 7.96 -10.48 8.93
CA TRP A 33 7.63 -11.77 8.28
C TRP A 33 8.54 -12.11 7.08
N GLY A 34 9.57 -11.32 6.82
CA GLY A 34 10.49 -11.50 5.69
C GLY A 34 9.85 -11.13 4.34
N LYS A 35 8.78 -10.33 4.31
CA LYS A 35 8.16 -9.85 3.07
C LYS A 35 8.77 -8.54 2.64
N ARG A 36 8.81 -8.29 1.32
CA ARG A 36 9.00 -6.93 0.82
C ARG A 36 7.71 -6.15 1.07
N SER A 37 7.83 -4.94 1.63
CA SER A 37 6.67 -4.07 1.87
C SER A 37 7.00 -2.60 1.65
N ASN A 38 6.11 -1.94 0.92
CA ASN A 38 6.20 -0.52 0.58
C ASN A 38 4.81 0.09 0.69
N ILE A 39 4.74 1.37 1.04
CA ILE A 39 3.49 2.11 1.13
C ILE A 39 3.37 3.00 -0.10
N TYR A 40 2.21 2.94 -0.73
CA TYR A 40 1.91 3.66 -1.96
C TYR A 40 0.74 4.61 -1.75
N VAL A 41 0.89 5.86 -2.20
CA VAL A 41 -0.11 6.91 -1.97
C VAL A 41 -0.56 7.61 -3.23
N LEU A 42 -1.79 8.13 -3.20
CA LEU A 42 -2.33 8.96 -4.28
C LEU A 42 -1.78 10.39 -4.22
N ASP A 43 -1.70 10.95 -3.02
CA ASP A 43 -1.17 12.28 -2.77
C ASP A 43 0.32 12.35 -3.14
N PRO A 44 0.76 13.26 -4.04
CA PRO A 44 2.17 13.43 -4.36
C PRO A 44 2.99 14.09 -3.23
N ASP A 45 2.34 14.75 -2.27
CA ASP A 45 2.99 15.62 -1.28
C ASP A 45 3.31 14.90 0.05
N PHE A 46 3.73 13.63 -0.01
CA PHE A 46 4.10 12.79 1.14
C PHE A 46 5.49 13.12 1.73
N HIS A 47 5.91 14.39 1.67
CA HIS A 47 7.26 14.83 2.03
C HIS A 47 7.68 14.36 3.43
N GLY A 48 8.85 13.73 3.52
CA GLY A 48 9.46 13.31 4.79
C GLY A 48 9.19 11.87 5.21
N GLU A 49 8.24 11.19 4.58
CA GLU A 49 7.88 9.81 4.93
C GLU A 49 8.78 8.78 4.24
N LYS A 50 9.70 8.19 5.01
CA LYS A 50 10.62 7.16 4.50
C LYS A 50 9.84 5.92 4.08
N ALA A 51 10.13 5.38 2.89
CA ALA A 51 9.46 4.21 2.30
C ALA A 51 7.97 4.39 1.94
N VAL A 52 7.59 5.64 1.64
CA VAL A 52 6.38 5.98 0.91
C VAL A 52 6.72 6.35 -0.53
N ALA A 53 5.88 5.95 -1.47
CA ALA A 53 6.00 6.31 -2.88
C ALA A 53 4.64 6.63 -3.49
N HIS A 54 4.63 7.49 -4.52
CA HIS A 54 3.42 7.68 -5.31
C HIS A 54 2.96 6.36 -5.97
N TYR A 55 1.65 6.09 -6.00
CA TYR A 55 1.07 4.80 -6.41
C TYR A 55 1.49 4.34 -7.82
N ARG A 56 1.72 5.29 -8.74
CA ARG A 56 2.21 5.01 -10.11
C ARG A 56 3.62 4.42 -10.15
N LYS A 57 4.39 4.47 -9.05
CA LYS A 57 5.71 3.83 -8.96
C LYS A 57 5.60 2.34 -8.64
N TYR A 58 4.43 1.84 -8.24
CA TYR A 58 4.21 0.41 -8.06
C TYR A 58 4.43 -0.33 -9.39
N ARG A 59 5.07 -1.50 -9.30
CA ARG A 59 5.28 -2.42 -10.41
C ARG A 59 4.76 -3.77 -9.94
N PRO A 60 3.68 -4.29 -10.55
CA PRO A 60 3.10 -5.54 -10.10
C PRO A 60 4.05 -6.71 -10.37
N ALA A 61 4.13 -7.62 -9.41
CA ALA A 61 4.69 -8.94 -9.61
C ALA A 61 3.64 -10.02 -9.29
N LYS A 62 3.70 -11.13 -10.03
CA LYS A 62 2.79 -12.26 -9.82
C LYS A 62 2.88 -12.76 -8.37
N GLY A 63 1.72 -12.80 -7.71
CA GLY A 63 1.62 -13.28 -6.33
C GLY A 63 1.88 -12.22 -5.26
N ASP A 64 2.08 -10.96 -5.63
CA ASP A 64 2.03 -9.85 -4.68
C ASP A 64 0.62 -9.76 -4.05
N ILE A 65 0.58 -9.33 -2.78
CA ILE A 65 -0.64 -8.98 -2.06
C ILE A 65 -0.71 -7.46 -1.94
N LEU A 66 -1.83 -6.87 -2.31
CA LEU A 66 -2.13 -5.45 -2.12
C LEU A 66 -3.14 -5.30 -0.99
N VAL A 67 -2.71 -4.65 0.08
CA VAL A 67 -3.58 -4.20 1.17
C VAL A 67 -4.03 -2.79 0.82
N TYR A 68 -5.32 -2.61 0.58
CA TYR A 68 -5.89 -1.31 0.24
C TYR A 68 -6.72 -0.80 1.41
N HIS A 69 -6.22 0.27 2.04
CA HIS A 69 -6.91 1.02 3.09
C HIS A 69 -7.93 1.95 2.41
N PHE A 70 -9.10 1.39 2.14
CA PHE A 70 -10.18 2.05 1.40
C PHE A 70 -10.92 3.01 2.31
N GLY A 71 -10.62 4.31 2.23
CA GLY A 71 -11.43 5.35 2.91
C GLY A 71 -12.48 5.98 1.99
N ILE A 72 -12.07 6.36 0.78
CA ILE A 72 -12.93 7.02 -0.22
C ILE A 72 -12.60 6.53 -1.64
N GLY A 73 -13.64 6.39 -2.46
CA GLY A 73 -13.49 6.10 -3.89
C GLY A 73 -12.63 7.15 -4.59
N SER A 74 -11.59 6.70 -5.31
CA SER A 74 -10.67 7.59 -6.01
C SER A 74 -9.98 6.87 -7.17
N ARG A 75 -9.11 7.57 -7.90
CA ARG A 75 -8.22 6.96 -8.92
C ARG A 75 -7.37 5.81 -8.37
N LEU A 76 -7.15 5.78 -7.05
CA LEU A 76 -6.47 4.68 -6.39
C LEU A 76 -7.32 3.40 -6.41
N THR A 77 -8.64 3.52 -6.28
CA THR A 77 -9.59 2.39 -6.39
C THR A 77 -9.50 1.76 -7.78
N ASP A 78 -9.61 2.56 -8.84
CA ASP A 78 -9.49 2.08 -10.22
C ASP A 78 -8.15 1.41 -10.47
N PHE A 79 -7.07 2.01 -9.96
CA PHE A 79 -5.73 1.45 -10.06
C PHE A 79 -5.62 0.10 -9.37
N ILE A 80 -6.17 -0.06 -8.16
CA ILE A 80 -6.11 -1.33 -7.42
C ILE A 80 -6.92 -2.40 -8.16
N LEU A 81 -8.11 -2.06 -8.65
CA LEU A 81 -8.95 -2.98 -9.40
C LEU A 81 -8.27 -3.45 -10.70
N SER A 82 -7.46 -2.61 -11.35
CA SER A 82 -6.73 -2.99 -12.56
C SER A 82 -5.54 -3.94 -12.34
N GLN A 83 -5.12 -4.21 -11.10
CA GLN A 83 -3.97 -5.09 -10.81
C GLN A 83 -4.35 -6.57 -10.87
N ASN A 84 -4.52 -7.11 -12.08
CA ASN A 84 -5.06 -8.47 -12.31
C ASN A 84 -4.17 -9.61 -11.82
N GLU A 85 -2.84 -9.41 -11.74
CA GLU A 85 -1.89 -10.45 -11.34
C GLU A 85 -1.67 -10.54 -9.81
N THR A 86 -2.39 -9.72 -9.05
CA THR A 86 -2.21 -9.54 -7.62
C THR A 86 -3.44 -9.97 -6.83
N LYS A 87 -3.21 -10.43 -5.60
CA LYS A 87 -4.28 -10.61 -4.61
C LYS A 87 -4.58 -9.27 -3.94
N LYS A 88 -5.85 -9.01 -3.68
CA LYS A 88 -6.31 -7.74 -3.10
C LYS A 88 -6.97 -8.03 -1.76
N VAL A 89 -6.57 -7.31 -0.73
CA VAL A 89 -7.16 -7.30 0.61
C VAL A 89 -7.64 -5.88 0.85
N LEU A 90 -8.94 -5.72 1.10
CA LEU A 90 -9.52 -4.42 1.39
C LEU A 90 -9.69 -4.27 2.90
N VAL A 91 -9.26 -3.14 3.43
CA VAL A 91 -9.40 -2.73 4.83
C VAL A 91 -10.18 -1.42 4.85
N TYR A 92 -11.24 -1.35 5.66
CA TYR A 92 -12.12 -0.19 5.86
C TYR A 92 -12.19 0.12 7.35
#